data_AF-A0A8T7IVJ6-F1
#
_entry.id   AF-A0A8T7IVJ6-F1
#
_cell.length_a   1.000
_cell.length_b   1.000
_cell.length_c   1.000
_cell.angle_alpha   90.00
_cell.angle_beta   90.00
_cell.angle_gamma   90.00
#
_symmetry.space_group_name_H-M   'P 1'
#
loop_
_entity.id
_entity.type
_entity.pdbx_description
1 polymer ?
#
loop_
_entity_poly.entity_id
_entity_poly.type
_entity_poly.pdbx_seq_one_letter_code
_entity_poly.pdbx_strand_id
1 'polypeptide(L)'
;WNWRLDQDHYSDYATWHSRLQDQGVRVLAYLNPSLVPDPDEVGNDLYRLMIENDGFVVNGEGSPIEFLNSSFDSNLLDLANDDAMELWVDTVAERLKSLNVSGWMADFGESFPFVEGHNGYPVLWSKWNRTLAERMGLSEPFIFHRSAYVGSAEVSGAFWLGDQMVDWSSQDGIKSAVTGLLTSGMSGMPVTHSDIGGYTTIDHPLRSVTRSRELLARWLELNSFGLIMRSHEGNLPELNSQIYDQEMLPHVRSSVARFVSLSDYRHRLYEEMEASGVPPIRHPLLEYPQISRFWGMRFEQFFLGSELMVVPVLNSGQSSVDVILPPGEWRLMGSNDVYQGASGGRLINLSAPLGSPVALVMVGSELDRSMSDR
;
A
#
# COMPACT_ATOMS: atom_id res chain seq x y z
N TRP A 1 -15.74 -13.68 8.04
CA TRP A 1 -14.47 -13.98 7.35
C TRP A 1 -14.36 -15.48 7.10
N ASN A 2 -14.38 -15.90 5.84
CA ASN A 2 -14.43 -17.33 5.46
C ASN A 2 -13.87 -17.61 4.03
N TRP A 3 -13.05 -16.70 3.48
CA TRP A 3 -12.23 -16.90 2.27
C TRP A 3 -12.88 -17.65 1.11
N ARG A 4 -14.09 -17.23 0.71
CA ARG A 4 -14.84 -17.73 -0.44
C ARG A 4 -15.56 -16.58 -1.11
N LEU A 5 -16.00 -16.80 -2.36
CA LEU A 5 -16.88 -15.85 -3.03
C LEU A 5 -18.20 -15.72 -2.27
N ASP A 6 -18.55 -14.50 -1.90
CA ASP A 6 -19.89 -14.16 -1.44
C ASP A 6 -20.80 -13.98 -2.68
N GLN A 7 -21.63 -14.98 -2.96
CA GLN A 7 -22.55 -14.95 -4.10
C GLN A 7 -23.77 -14.06 -3.86
N ASP A 8 -24.08 -13.71 -2.62
CA ASP A 8 -25.18 -12.77 -2.36
C ASP A 8 -24.73 -11.35 -2.71
N HIS A 9 -23.49 -11.00 -2.34
CA HIS A 9 -22.90 -9.71 -2.67
C HIS A 9 -22.42 -9.62 -4.14
N TYR A 10 -21.76 -10.66 -4.65
CA TYR A 10 -21.21 -10.72 -6.01
C TYR A 10 -21.96 -11.75 -6.87
N SER A 11 -23.29 -11.64 -6.92
CA SER A 11 -24.18 -12.59 -7.62
C SER A 11 -23.89 -12.78 -9.11
N ASP A 12 -23.25 -11.81 -9.77
CA ASP A 12 -22.88 -11.83 -11.17
C ASP A 12 -21.35 -11.87 -11.39
N TYR A 13 -20.59 -12.38 -10.41
CA TYR A 13 -19.11 -12.46 -10.43
C TYR A 13 -18.55 -12.86 -11.79
N ALA A 14 -18.96 -14.02 -12.31
CA ALA A 14 -18.45 -14.56 -13.56
C ALA A 14 -18.65 -13.60 -14.75
N THR A 15 -19.76 -12.85 -14.76
CA THR A 15 -20.10 -11.94 -15.86
C THR A 15 -19.21 -10.71 -15.86
N TRP A 16 -19.10 -10.00 -14.73
CA TRP A 16 -18.26 -8.80 -14.69
C TRP A 16 -16.77 -9.14 -14.68
N HIS A 17 -16.38 -10.27 -14.09
CA HIS A 17 -15.00 -10.73 -14.11
C HIS A 17 -14.53 -11.00 -15.54
N SER A 18 -15.27 -11.78 -16.33
CA SER A 18 -14.95 -12.02 -17.75
C SER A 18 -14.79 -10.72 -18.53
N ARG A 19 -15.67 -9.74 -18.31
CA ARG A 19 -15.58 -8.42 -18.96
C ARG A 19 -14.31 -7.65 -18.58
N LEU A 20 -13.86 -7.76 -17.33
CA LEU A 20 -12.60 -7.14 -16.90
C LEU A 20 -11.40 -7.86 -17.54
N GLN A 21 -11.44 -9.19 -17.64
CA GLN A 21 -10.38 -9.97 -18.29
C GLN A 21 -10.21 -9.63 -19.77
N ASP A 22 -11.32 -9.47 -20.50
CA ASP A 22 -11.31 -9.04 -21.91
C ASP A 22 -10.65 -7.66 -22.10
N GLN A 23 -10.61 -6.85 -21.04
CA GLN A 23 -9.95 -5.54 -21.01
C GLN A 23 -8.52 -5.58 -20.46
N GLY A 24 -8.00 -6.77 -20.14
CA GLY A 24 -6.70 -6.94 -19.50
C GLY A 24 -6.67 -6.47 -18.04
N VAL A 25 -7.82 -6.29 -17.40
CA VAL A 25 -7.93 -5.86 -16.00
C VAL A 25 -7.91 -7.09 -15.09
N ARG A 26 -6.93 -7.12 -14.17
CA ARG A 26 -6.80 -8.18 -13.16
C ARG A 26 -7.71 -7.90 -11.96
N VAL A 27 -8.13 -8.95 -11.29
CA VAL A 27 -8.96 -8.88 -10.06
C VAL A 27 -8.12 -9.32 -8.87
N LEU A 28 -8.22 -8.56 -7.78
CA LEU A 28 -7.58 -8.84 -6.50
C LEU A 28 -8.64 -9.20 -5.47
N ALA A 29 -8.30 -10.07 -4.51
CA ALA A 29 -9.15 -10.45 -3.39
C ALA A 29 -8.65 -9.86 -2.06
N TYR A 30 -9.18 -10.38 -0.95
CA TYR A 30 -8.78 -10.04 0.41
C TYR A 30 -8.76 -11.30 1.26
N LEU A 31 -7.71 -11.49 2.05
CA LEU A 31 -7.52 -12.58 3.02
C LEU A 31 -6.92 -12.04 4.31
N ASN A 32 -7.17 -12.72 5.42
CA ASN A 32 -6.45 -12.53 6.67
C ASN A 32 -6.34 -13.87 7.45
N PRO A 33 -5.56 -13.95 8.54
CA PRO A 33 -5.30 -15.21 9.22
C PRO A 33 -6.33 -15.54 10.30
N SER A 34 -7.56 -15.00 10.20
CA SER A 34 -8.64 -15.23 11.17
C SER A 34 -9.91 -15.71 10.48
N LEU A 35 -10.70 -16.52 11.19
CA LEU A 35 -12.01 -17.00 10.74
C LEU A 35 -13.08 -16.64 11.76
N VAL A 36 -14.29 -16.33 11.29
CA VAL A 36 -15.41 -16.01 12.19
C VAL A 36 -15.98 -17.33 12.75
N PRO A 37 -16.15 -17.46 14.08
CA PRO A 37 -16.74 -18.63 14.70
C PRO A 37 -18.24 -18.67 14.43
N ASP A 38 -18.64 -19.54 13.50
CA ASP A 38 -20.03 -19.96 13.37
C ASP A 38 -20.06 -21.35 12.71
N PRO A 39 -19.79 -22.44 13.45
CA PRO A 39 -19.70 -23.77 12.86
C PRO A 39 -21.04 -24.27 12.31
N ASP A 40 -22.16 -23.72 12.78
CA ASP A 40 -23.51 -24.10 12.39
C ASP A 40 -24.03 -23.27 11.19
N GLU A 41 -23.38 -22.16 10.85
CA GLU A 41 -23.66 -21.38 9.65
C GLU A 41 -23.41 -22.21 8.39
N VAL A 42 -24.42 -22.24 7.52
CA VAL A 42 -24.35 -22.92 6.24
C VAL A 42 -23.22 -22.32 5.41
N GLY A 43 -22.17 -23.11 5.25
CA GLY A 43 -21.02 -22.75 4.44
C GLY A 43 -19.85 -22.16 5.20
N ASN A 44 -19.83 -22.19 6.54
CA ASN A 44 -18.60 -21.99 7.33
C ASN A 44 -17.76 -23.29 7.43
N ASP A 45 -17.60 -23.94 6.28
CA ASP A 45 -16.88 -25.22 6.13
C ASP A 45 -15.37 -25.08 6.35
N LEU A 46 -14.77 -23.93 6.05
CA LEU A 46 -13.36 -23.70 6.34
C LEU A 46 -13.12 -23.60 7.85
N TYR A 47 -13.98 -22.91 8.59
CA TYR A 47 -13.87 -22.86 10.05
C TYR A 47 -13.98 -24.26 10.67
N ARG A 48 -14.96 -25.07 10.23
CA ARG A 48 -15.10 -26.46 10.69
C ARG A 48 -13.87 -27.31 10.36
N LEU A 49 -13.33 -27.19 9.14
CA LEU A 49 -12.09 -27.87 8.75
C LEU A 49 -10.94 -27.53 9.71
N MET A 50 -10.77 -26.24 10.03
CA MET A 50 -9.71 -25.82 10.95
C MET A 50 -9.96 -26.29 12.39
N ILE A 51 -11.21 -26.32 12.87
CA ILE A 51 -11.54 -26.82 14.21
C ILE A 51 -11.24 -28.32 14.33
N GLU A 52 -11.55 -29.10 13.29
CA GLU A 52 -11.38 -30.57 13.26
C GLU A 52 -9.91 -31.00 13.17
N ASN A 53 -9.01 -30.08 12.82
CA ASN A 53 -7.58 -30.34 12.58
C ASN A 53 -6.66 -29.45 13.44
N ASP A 54 -7.13 -29.01 14.61
CA ASP A 54 -6.34 -28.22 15.57
C ASP A 54 -5.69 -26.96 14.95
N GLY A 55 -6.42 -26.32 14.02
CA GLY A 55 -5.92 -25.24 13.17
C GLY A 55 -6.00 -23.84 13.76
N PHE A 56 -6.37 -23.69 15.03
CA PHE A 56 -6.52 -22.41 15.69
C PHE A 56 -5.59 -22.28 16.89
N VAL A 57 -5.20 -21.05 17.19
CA VAL A 57 -4.50 -20.72 18.43
C VAL A 57 -5.45 -20.95 19.61
N VAL A 58 -5.04 -21.79 20.56
CA VAL A 58 -5.86 -22.19 21.72
C VAL A 58 -5.39 -21.55 23.03
N ASN A 59 -6.31 -21.44 23.99
CA ASN A 59 -6.02 -21.03 25.36
C ASN A 59 -5.47 -22.21 26.19
N GLY A 60 -5.18 -21.97 27.47
CA GLY A 60 -4.68 -23.01 28.39
C GLY A 60 -5.65 -24.18 28.66
N GLU A 61 -6.90 -24.06 28.24
CA GLU A 61 -7.94 -25.10 28.33
C GLU A 61 -8.09 -25.89 27.02
N GLY A 62 -7.36 -25.52 25.96
CA GLY A 62 -7.42 -26.14 24.64
C GLY A 62 -8.54 -25.61 23.73
N SER A 63 -9.23 -24.55 24.13
CA SER A 63 -10.28 -23.91 23.32
C SER A 63 -9.69 -22.79 22.44
N PRO A 64 -10.14 -22.62 21.18
CA PRO A 64 -9.73 -21.50 20.33
C PRO A 64 -9.90 -20.14 21.02
N ILE A 65 -8.91 -19.26 20.90
CA ILE A 65 -8.96 -17.91 21.47
C ILE A 65 -9.84 -17.04 20.58
N GLU A 66 -10.88 -16.45 21.17
CA GLU A 66 -11.72 -15.45 20.51
C GLU A 66 -11.09 -14.06 20.62
N PHE A 67 -10.98 -13.40 19.47
CA PHE A 67 -10.53 -12.02 19.34
C PHE A 67 -11.69 -11.15 18.90
N LEU A 68 -12.06 -10.20 19.75
CA LEU A 68 -13.00 -9.14 19.38
C LEU A 68 -12.33 -8.21 18.39
N ASN A 69 -12.63 -8.39 17.10
CA ASN A 69 -12.27 -7.44 16.07
C ASN A 69 -13.40 -6.42 15.92
N SER A 70 -13.29 -5.28 16.61
CA SER A 70 -14.14 -4.07 16.56
C SER A 70 -15.67 -4.27 16.57
N SER A 71 -16.21 -5.05 15.64
CA SER A 71 -17.63 -5.35 15.41
C SER A 71 -18.01 -6.84 15.54
N PHE A 72 -17.06 -7.79 15.53
CA PHE A 72 -17.35 -9.23 15.64
C PHE A 72 -16.17 -10.03 16.19
N ASP A 73 -16.45 -11.23 16.69
CA ASP A 73 -15.44 -12.16 17.19
C ASP A 73 -14.83 -12.99 16.06
N SER A 74 -13.57 -13.37 16.21
CA SER A 74 -12.85 -14.24 15.26
C SER A 74 -11.83 -15.11 15.99
N ASN A 75 -11.51 -16.28 15.44
CA ASN A 75 -10.42 -17.12 15.92
C ASN A 75 -9.22 -17.02 14.97
N LEU A 76 -8.04 -16.95 15.57
CA LEU A 76 -6.78 -16.80 14.87
C LEU A 76 -6.23 -18.18 14.48
N LEU A 77 -5.82 -18.36 13.22
CA LEU A 77 -5.21 -19.59 12.74
C LEU A 77 -3.88 -19.86 13.48
N ASP A 78 -3.60 -21.12 13.80
CA ASP A 78 -2.27 -21.51 14.25
C ASP A 78 -1.33 -21.67 13.05
N LEU A 79 -0.66 -20.58 12.69
CA LEU A 79 0.26 -20.56 11.55
C LEU A 79 1.52 -21.43 11.75
N ALA A 80 1.74 -21.97 12.95
CA ALA A 80 2.84 -22.90 13.25
C ALA A 80 2.42 -24.37 13.13
N ASN A 81 1.11 -24.65 12.98
CA ASN A 81 0.61 -25.99 12.70
C ASN A 81 0.63 -26.26 11.18
N ASP A 82 1.75 -26.80 10.69
CA ASP A 82 1.97 -27.05 9.26
C ASP A 82 0.88 -27.95 8.65
N ASP A 83 0.44 -29.01 9.35
CA ASP A 83 -0.58 -29.93 8.85
C ASP A 83 -1.92 -29.24 8.63
N ALA A 84 -2.35 -28.41 9.59
CA ALA A 84 -3.58 -27.64 9.49
C ALA A 84 -3.49 -26.55 8.42
N MET A 85 -2.34 -25.90 8.31
CA MET A 85 -2.13 -24.83 7.32
C MET A 85 -2.04 -25.35 5.89
N GLU A 86 -1.52 -26.56 5.66
CA GLU A 86 -1.60 -27.21 4.35
C GLU A 86 -3.05 -27.45 3.92
N LEU A 87 -3.91 -27.91 4.83
CA LEU A 87 -5.36 -28.06 4.58
C LEU A 87 -6.03 -26.71 4.26
N TRP A 88 -5.67 -25.67 5.01
CA TRP A 88 -6.13 -24.31 4.75
C TRP A 88 -5.70 -23.84 3.35
N VAL A 89 -4.42 -24.01 3.00
CA VAL A 89 -3.87 -23.62 1.70
C VAL A 89 -4.58 -24.34 0.57
N ASP A 90 -4.76 -25.66 0.65
CA ASP A 90 -5.42 -26.44 -0.40
C ASP A 90 -6.87 -25.98 -0.62
N THR A 91 -7.61 -25.79 0.49
CA THR A 91 -9.01 -25.36 0.45
C THR A 91 -9.14 -23.94 -0.13
N VAL A 92 -8.32 -22.99 0.32
CA VAL A 92 -8.36 -21.61 -0.16
C VAL A 92 -7.84 -21.51 -1.59
N ALA A 93 -6.82 -22.29 -1.97
CA ALA A 93 -6.31 -22.34 -3.33
C ALA A 93 -7.38 -22.81 -4.32
N GLU A 94 -8.14 -23.86 -4.00
CA GLU A 94 -9.24 -24.33 -4.85
C GLU A 94 -10.28 -23.22 -5.06
N ARG A 95 -10.70 -22.57 -3.98
CA ARG A 95 -11.67 -21.47 -4.01
C ARG A 95 -11.17 -20.32 -4.88
N LEU A 96 -9.96 -19.83 -4.64
CA LEU A 96 -9.44 -18.67 -5.36
C LEU A 96 -9.06 -18.98 -6.82
N LYS A 97 -8.58 -20.19 -7.13
CA LYS A 97 -8.35 -20.63 -8.53
C LYS A 97 -9.62 -20.52 -9.36
N SER A 98 -10.76 -20.94 -8.80
CA SER A 98 -12.05 -20.85 -9.50
C SER A 98 -12.48 -19.42 -9.83
N LEU A 99 -11.97 -18.45 -9.07
CA LEU A 99 -12.25 -17.02 -9.24
C LEU A 99 -11.23 -16.33 -10.16
N ASN A 100 -10.11 -16.99 -10.50
CA ASN A 100 -9.09 -16.44 -11.38
C ASN A 100 -8.61 -15.04 -10.94
N VAL A 101 -8.30 -14.92 -9.64
CA VAL A 101 -7.72 -13.72 -9.03
C VAL A 101 -6.21 -13.69 -9.25
N SER A 102 -5.62 -12.50 -9.35
CA SER A 102 -4.17 -12.31 -9.58
C SER A 102 -3.38 -11.91 -8.33
N GLY A 103 -4.03 -11.91 -7.16
CA GLY A 103 -3.44 -11.43 -5.92
C GLY A 103 -4.49 -11.00 -4.92
N TRP A 104 -4.06 -10.48 -3.78
CA TRP A 104 -4.95 -10.08 -2.69
C TRP A 104 -4.24 -9.19 -1.67
N MET A 105 -5.05 -8.45 -0.91
CA MET A 105 -4.59 -7.92 0.38
C MET A 105 -4.48 -9.09 1.36
N ALA A 106 -3.29 -9.30 1.91
CA ALA A 106 -3.04 -10.27 2.97
C ALA A 106 -2.90 -9.53 4.30
N ASP A 107 -4.06 -9.22 4.88
CA ASP A 107 -4.21 -8.31 6.01
C ASP A 107 -3.89 -8.99 7.35
N PHE A 108 -3.82 -8.19 8.42
CA PHE A 108 -3.53 -8.58 9.80
C PHE A 108 -2.19 -9.30 9.97
N GLY A 109 -1.99 -9.97 11.10
CA GLY A 109 -0.73 -10.60 11.52
C GLY A 109 -0.17 -10.01 12.81
N GLU A 110 -0.70 -8.87 13.26
CA GLU A 110 -0.25 -8.14 14.45
C GLU A 110 -1.01 -8.49 15.75
N SER A 111 -2.00 -9.39 15.70
CA SER A 111 -2.89 -9.66 16.83
C SER A 111 -2.58 -10.93 17.61
N PHE A 112 -1.45 -11.60 17.33
CA PHE A 112 -1.09 -12.83 18.03
C PHE A 112 -0.93 -12.58 19.55
N PRO A 113 -1.56 -13.37 20.44
CA PRO A 113 -1.77 -12.95 21.83
C PRO A 113 -0.58 -13.22 22.76
N PHE A 114 0.36 -14.08 22.34
CA PHE A 114 1.46 -14.52 23.18
C PHE A 114 2.75 -13.79 22.86
N VAL A 115 3.49 -13.39 23.90
CA VAL A 115 4.76 -12.67 23.77
C VAL A 115 5.77 -13.45 22.93
N GLU A 116 5.90 -14.74 23.20
CA GLU A 116 6.73 -15.64 22.39
C GLU A 116 5.99 -15.94 21.09
N GLY A 117 6.62 -15.61 19.95
CA GLY A 117 6.02 -15.81 18.62
C GLY A 117 5.28 -14.60 18.06
N HIS A 118 4.88 -13.60 18.87
CA HIS A 118 4.13 -12.41 18.40
C HIS A 118 4.73 -11.76 17.15
N ASN A 119 6.00 -11.37 17.22
CA ASN A 119 6.68 -10.72 16.11
C ASN A 119 6.98 -11.68 14.94
N GLY A 120 7.01 -13.00 15.18
CA GLY A 120 7.22 -14.00 14.13
C GLY A 120 5.96 -14.31 13.33
N TYR A 121 4.78 -14.11 13.93
CA TYR A 121 3.49 -14.39 13.32
C TYR A 121 3.26 -13.73 11.94
N PRO A 122 3.53 -12.42 11.72
CA PRO A 122 3.35 -11.82 10.39
C PRO A 122 4.31 -12.39 9.33
N VAL A 123 5.48 -12.91 9.74
CA VAL A 123 6.42 -13.59 8.83
C VAL A 123 5.87 -14.95 8.41
N LEU A 124 5.29 -15.72 9.34
CA LEU A 124 4.61 -16.97 9.00
C LEU A 124 3.41 -16.73 8.10
N TRP A 125 2.63 -15.67 8.36
CA TRP A 125 1.50 -15.32 7.52
C TRP A 125 1.93 -15.01 6.08
N SER A 126 3.01 -14.22 5.94
CA SER A 126 3.62 -13.93 4.64
C SER A 126 4.07 -15.20 3.90
N LYS A 127 4.70 -16.15 4.61
CA LYS A 127 5.10 -17.45 4.03
C LYS A 127 3.91 -18.25 3.53
N TRP A 128 2.85 -18.37 4.32
CA TRP A 128 1.65 -19.12 3.90
C TRP A 128 0.94 -18.49 2.71
N ASN A 129 0.94 -17.16 2.58
CA ASN A 129 0.42 -16.50 1.39
C ASN A 129 1.27 -16.76 0.14
N ARG A 130 2.59 -16.83 0.28
CA ARG A 130 3.48 -17.27 -0.80
C ARG A 130 3.19 -18.72 -1.20
N THR A 131 3.09 -19.64 -0.24
CA THR A 131 2.72 -21.03 -0.49
C THR A 131 1.37 -21.13 -1.20
N LEU A 132 0.38 -20.32 -0.78
CA LEU A 132 -0.93 -20.25 -1.43
C LEU A 132 -0.81 -19.80 -2.89
N ALA A 133 -0.02 -18.76 -3.18
CA ALA A 133 0.21 -18.30 -4.56
C ALA A 133 0.88 -19.37 -5.43
N GLU A 134 1.87 -20.08 -4.88
CA GLU A 134 2.56 -21.19 -5.54
C GLU A 134 1.60 -22.37 -5.79
N ARG A 135 0.78 -22.75 -4.80
CA ARG A 135 -0.27 -23.78 -4.92
C ARG A 135 -1.31 -23.38 -5.97
N MET A 136 -1.60 -22.08 -6.08
CA MET A 136 -2.45 -21.49 -7.10
C MET A 136 -1.84 -21.54 -8.51
N GLY A 137 -0.52 -21.64 -8.62
CA GLY A 137 0.20 -21.58 -9.89
C GLY A 137 0.28 -20.16 -10.46
N LEU A 138 0.23 -19.13 -9.60
CA LEU A 138 0.35 -17.73 -10.04
C LEU A 138 1.81 -17.40 -10.37
N SER A 139 2.06 -16.90 -11.58
CA SER A 139 3.40 -16.51 -12.02
C SER A 139 3.85 -15.15 -11.47
N GLU A 140 2.90 -14.20 -11.37
CA GLU A 140 3.15 -12.81 -10.96
C GLU A 140 2.07 -12.37 -9.96
N PRO A 141 2.01 -12.99 -8.77
CA PRO A 141 1.00 -12.64 -7.77
C PRO A 141 1.25 -11.26 -7.18
N PHE A 142 0.22 -10.41 -7.13
CA PHE A 142 0.28 -9.15 -6.38
C PHE A 142 -0.34 -9.32 -4.98
N ILE A 143 0.52 -9.67 -4.02
CA ILE A 143 0.13 -9.88 -2.61
C ILE A 143 0.82 -8.82 -1.76
N PHE A 144 0.05 -8.14 -0.91
CA PHE A 144 0.57 -7.07 -0.07
C PHE A 144 0.08 -7.16 1.38
N HIS A 145 0.98 -6.83 2.30
CA HIS A 145 0.79 -6.96 3.75
C HIS A 145 0.99 -5.61 4.46
N ARG A 146 0.31 -5.38 5.59
CA ARG A 146 0.62 -4.24 6.49
C ARG A 146 1.54 -4.63 7.64
N SER A 147 1.40 -5.86 8.12
CA SER A 147 2.18 -6.36 9.23
C SER A 147 3.43 -7.04 8.68
N ALA A 148 4.56 -6.80 9.33
CA ALA A 148 5.85 -7.32 8.93
C ALA A 148 6.80 -7.39 10.13
N TYR A 149 7.81 -8.24 10.00
CA TYR A 149 8.95 -8.27 10.91
C TYR A 149 10.22 -8.66 10.16
N VAL A 150 11.32 -8.89 10.88
CA VAL A 150 12.58 -9.36 10.30
C VAL A 150 12.33 -10.65 9.50
N GLY A 151 12.68 -10.62 8.21
CA GLY A 151 12.49 -11.73 7.26
C GLY A 151 11.23 -11.62 6.39
N SER A 152 10.29 -10.72 6.66
CA SER A 152 9.10 -10.55 5.82
C SER A 152 9.44 -10.16 4.37
N ALA A 153 10.44 -9.31 4.16
CA ALA A 153 10.86 -8.87 2.83
C ALA A 153 11.43 -9.99 1.94
N GLU A 154 11.85 -11.13 2.53
CA GLU A 154 12.34 -12.29 1.76
C GLU A 154 11.21 -13.12 1.15
N VAL A 155 9.98 -12.96 1.68
CA VAL A 155 8.83 -13.81 1.35
C VAL A 155 7.65 -13.02 0.78
N SER A 156 7.58 -11.71 1.03
CA SER A 156 6.53 -10.82 0.53
C SER A 156 7.06 -9.86 -0.52
N GLY A 157 6.35 -9.79 -1.66
CA GLY A 157 6.72 -8.91 -2.78
C GLY A 157 6.26 -7.46 -2.63
N ALA A 158 5.29 -7.18 -1.77
CA ALA A 158 4.79 -5.83 -1.53
C ALA A 158 4.23 -5.64 -0.12
N PHE A 159 4.23 -4.38 0.32
CA PHE A 159 3.65 -3.93 1.57
C PHE A 159 2.72 -2.73 1.34
N TRP A 160 1.86 -2.47 2.31
CA TRP A 160 1.16 -1.19 2.42
C TRP A 160 1.22 -0.65 3.84
N LEU A 161 1.03 0.66 3.99
CA LEU A 161 1.26 1.35 5.26
C LEU A 161 0.17 1.19 6.32
N GLY A 162 -0.83 0.34 6.09
CA GLY A 162 -1.96 0.20 7.01
C GLY A 162 -2.89 1.41 6.97
N ASP A 163 -3.61 1.59 8.07
CA ASP A 163 -4.88 2.30 8.12
C ASP A 163 -4.72 3.76 8.53
N GLN A 164 -4.19 4.60 7.64
CA GLN A 164 -4.10 6.05 7.93
C GLN A 164 -5.48 6.66 8.16
N MET A 165 -5.56 7.64 9.06
CA MET A 165 -6.68 8.57 9.16
C MET A 165 -6.90 9.32 7.85
N VAL A 166 -8.17 9.59 7.54
CA VAL A 166 -8.57 10.43 6.40
C VAL A 166 -8.35 11.93 6.68
N ASP A 167 -7.13 12.30 7.12
CA ASP A 167 -6.76 13.68 7.46
C ASP A 167 -5.32 14.09 7.08
N TRP A 168 -4.92 15.29 7.52
CA TRP A 168 -3.63 15.94 7.22
C TRP A 168 -2.61 15.85 8.37
N SER A 169 -2.89 15.03 9.38
CA SER A 169 -2.08 14.95 10.58
C SER A 169 -0.71 14.31 10.30
N SER A 170 0.30 14.72 11.08
CA SER A 170 1.66 14.17 11.00
C SER A 170 1.80 12.77 11.58
N GLN A 171 0.88 12.39 12.46
CA GLN A 171 0.93 11.15 13.22
C GLN A 171 0.27 10.02 12.45
N ASP A 172 -0.81 10.32 11.74
CA ASP A 172 -1.65 9.27 11.15
C ASP A 172 -2.35 9.66 9.83
N GLY A 173 -2.11 10.85 9.30
CA GLY A 173 -2.68 11.31 8.03
C GLY A 173 -1.72 11.17 6.85
N ILE A 174 -1.94 11.94 5.78
CA ILE A 174 -1.10 11.88 4.56
C ILE A 174 0.41 12.06 4.81
N LYS A 175 0.79 12.79 5.86
CA LYS A 175 2.21 12.98 6.25
C LYS A 175 2.85 11.72 6.84
N SER A 176 2.09 10.94 7.61
CA SER A 176 2.59 9.67 8.14
C SER A 176 2.76 8.67 7.00
N ALA A 177 1.91 8.73 5.95
CA ALA A 177 2.10 7.93 4.75
C ALA A 177 3.45 8.21 4.07
N VAL A 178 3.82 9.48 3.85
CA VAL A 178 5.15 9.80 3.28
C VAL A 178 6.27 9.31 4.21
N THR A 179 6.14 9.55 5.51
CA THR A 179 7.13 9.07 6.50
C THR A 179 7.31 7.55 6.41
N GLY A 180 6.20 6.81 6.34
CA GLY A 180 6.17 5.37 6.22
C GLY A 180 6.80 4.86 4.93
N LEU A 181 6.57 5.52 3.79
CA LEU A 181 7.23 5.16 2.52
C LEU A 181 8.76 5.26 2.65
N LEU A 182 9.26 6.32 3.28
CA LEU A 182 10.70 6.55 3.43
C LEU A 182 11.33 5.58 4.44
N THR A 183 10.69 5.34 5.59
CA THR A 183 11.21 4.42 6.60
C THR A 183 11.12 2.97 6.15
N SER A 184 10.08 2.58 5.40
CA SER A 184 9.95 1.21 4.86
C SER A 184 11.09 0.90 3.88
N GLY A 185 11.41 1.82 2.98
CA GLY A 185 12.55 1.68 2.07
C GLY A 185 13.88 1.49 2.82
N MET A 186 14.14 2.31 3.84
CA MET A 186 15.34 2.15 4.69
C MET A 186 15.35 0.86 5.52
N SER A 187 14.18 0.27 5.78
CA SER A 187 14.02 -0.96 6.57
C SER A 187 14.03 -2.22 5.72
N GLY A 188 14.39 -2.13 4.43
CA GLY A 188 14.43 -3.29 3.52
C GLY A 188 13.06 -3.72 3.02
N MET A 189 12.03 -2.87 3.10
CA MET A 189 10.69 -3.08 2.53
C MET A 189 10.45 -2.06 1.40
N PRO A 190 11.19 -2.17 0.28
CA PRO A 190 11.27 -1.12 -0.74
C PRO A 190 9.99 -0.99 -1.59
N VAL A 191 9.21 -2.06 -1.71
CA VAL A 191 7.94 -2.06 -2.44
C VAL A 191 6.79 -1.82 -1.46
N THR A 192 6.57 -0.55 -1.13
CA THR A 192 5.54 -0.12 -0.17
C THR A 192 4.64 0.96 -0.78
N HIS A 193 3.34 0.94 -0.46
CA HIS A 193 2.37 1.95 -0.89
C HIS A 193 1.38 2.34 0.21
N SER A 194 0.53 3.35 -0.05
CA SER A 194 -0.52 3.79 0.87
C SER A 194 -1.89 3.67 0.22
N ASP A 195 -2.94 3.62 1.03
CA ASP A 195 -4.31 3.83 0.56
C ASP A 195 -4.44 5.27 0.05
N ILE A 196 -4.76 5.44 -1.23
CA ILE A 196 -5.01 6.77 -1.79
C ILE A 196 -6.24 7.38 -1.08
N GLY A 197 -5.97 8.39 -0.24
CA GLY A 197 -6.98 9.09 0.56
C GLY A 197 -7.07 8.64 2.01
N GLY A 198 -6.24 7.69 2.47
CA GLY A 198 -6.33 7.08 3.80
C GLY A 198 -7.47 6.07 3.90
N TYR A 199 -7.74 5.56 5.10
CA TYR A 199 -8.76 4.54 5.36
C TYR A 199 -9.70 4.94 6.50
N THR A 200 -9.13 5.30 7.66
CA THR A 200 -9.85 5.41 8.93
C THR A 200 -10.68 6.68 8.99
N THR A 201 -11.99 6.52 8.89
CA THR A 201 -13.02 7.53 9.11
C THR A 201 -13.54 7.38 10.53
N ILE A 202 -13.62 8.50 11.25
CA ILE A 202 -14.26 8.55 12.56
C ILE A 202 -15.56 9.32 12.40
N ASP A 203 -16.70 8.67 12.62
CA ASP A 203 -17.99 9.34 12.71
C ASP A 203 -18.51 9.29 14.15
N HIS A 204 -18.23 10.34 14.92
CA HIS A 204 -18.64 10.44 16.31
C HIS A 204 -19.30 11.81 16.57
N PRO A 205 -20.34 11.90 17.42
CA PRO A 205 -21.08 13.15 17.66
C PRO A 205 -20.22 14.37 18.06
N LEU A 206 -19.05 14.14 18.65
CA LEU A 206 -18.11 15.19 19.08
C LEU A 206 -17.04 15.52 18.04
N ARG A 207 -16.76 14.61 17.10
CA ARG A 207 -15.74 14.76 16.08
C ARG A 207 -16.04 13.81 14.93
N SER A 208 -16.26 14.37 13.74
CA SER A 208 -16.32 13.62 12.50
C SER A 208 -15.07 13.95 11.67
N VAL A 209 -14.35 12.92 11.24
CA VAL A 209 -13.18 13.02 10.37
C VAL A 209 -13.49 12.23 9.11
N THR A 210 -13.79 12.96 8.03
CA THR A 210 -14.11 12.40 6.72
C THR A 210 -13.12 12.91 5.67
N ARG A 211 -12.91 12.08 4.64
CA ARG A 211 -12.03 12.33 3.52
C ARG A 211 -12.62 13.41 2.63
N SER A 212 -11.91 14.54 2.53
CA SER A 212 -12.26 15.60 1.60
C SER A 212 -11.75 15.31 0.18
N ARG A 213 -12.38 15.94 -0.81
CA ARG A 213 -11.94 15.94 -2.21
C ARG A 213 -10.50 16.43 -2.38
N GLU A 214 -10.14 17.49 -1.65
CA GLU A 214 -8.79 18.05 -1.67
C GLU A 214 -7.78 17.02 -1.14
N LEU A 215 -8.09 16.37 -0.02
CA LEU A 215 -7.21 15.36 0.56
C LEU A 215 -7.03 14.19 -0.41
N LEU A 216 -8.13 13.67 -0.98
CA LEU A 216 -8.07 12.57 -1.95
C LEU A 216 -7.24 12.96 -3.19
N ALA A 217 -7.41 14.17 -3.72
CA ALA A 217 -6.66 14.66 -4.87
C ALA A 217 -5.16 14.85 -4.55
N ARG A 218 -4.79 15.36 -3.36
CA ARG A 218 -3.38 15.44 -2.94
C ARG A 218 -2.75 14.07 -2.72
N TRP A 219 -3.53 13.10 -2.26
CA TRP A 219 -3.05 11.74 -2.07
C TRP A 219 -2.90 10.97 -3.40
N LEU A 220 -3.75 11.27 -4.39
CA LEU A 220 -3.59 10.84 -5.78
C LEU A 220 -2.29 11.40 -6.38
N GLU A 221 -2.05 12.70 -6.19
CA GLU A 221 -0.79 13.35 -6.62
C GLU A 221 0.43 12.68 -5.98
N LEU A 222 0.40 12.43 -4.67
CA LEU A 222 1.48 11.74 -3.95
C LEU A 222 1.75 10.35 -4.56
N ASN A 223 0.73 9.49 -4.67
CA ASN A 223 0.92 8.12 -5.16
C ASN A 223 1.22 8.06 -6.66
N SER A 224 0.96 9.11 -7.44
CA SER A 224 1.41 9.18 -8.84
C SER A 224 2.93 9.16 -8.99
N PHE A 225 3.67 9.42 -7.91
CA PHE A 225 5.12 9.25 -7.79
C PHE A 225 5.53 8.08 -6.87
N GLY A 226 4.58 7.26 -6.44
CA GLY A 226 4.82 6.01 -5.71
C GLY A 226 5.10 4.85 -6.66
N LEU A 227 5.24 3.64 -6.11
CA LEU A 227 5.45 2.39 -6.88
C LEU A 227 4.15 1.69 -7.29
N ILE A 228 3.09 1.90 -6.51
CA ILE A 228 1.76 1.30 -6.71
C ILE A 228 0.73 2.40 -6.44
N MET A 229 -0.27 2.51 -7.31
CA MET A 229 -1.47 3.32 -7.05
C MET A 229 -2.64 2.41 -6.71
N ARG A 230 -3.15 2.49 -5.48
CA ARG A 230 -4.33 1.74 -5.04
C ARG A 230 -5.24 2.64 -4.21
N SER A 231 -6.51 2.70 -4.57
CA SER A 231 -7.54 3.36 -3.77
C SER A 231 -8.11 2.44 -2.70
N HIS A 232 -8.85 3.02 -1.76
CA HIS A 232 -9.67 2.27 -0.80
C HIS A 232 -10.91 3.10 -0.45
N GLU A 233 -12.09 2.48 -0.41
CA GLU A 233 -13.32 3.22 -0.07
C GLU A 233 -13.29 3.74 1.38
N GLY A 234 -12.77 2.91 2.29
CA GLY A 234 -12.57 3.21 3.70
C GLY A 234 -13.50 2.36 4.55
N ASN A 235 -13.54 2.60 5.85
CA ASN A 235 -14.45 1.90 6.77
C ASN A 235 -15.89 2.45 6.75
N LEU A 236 -16.11 3.68 6.24
CA LEU A 236 -17.44 4.31 6.10
C LEU A 236 -17.57 4.99 4.72
N PRO A 237 -17.69 4.23 3.61
CA PRO A 237 -17.59 4.76 2.25
C PRO A 237 -18.51 5.95 1.93
N GLU A 238 -19.74 5.92 2.43
CA GLU A 238 -20.81 6.88 2.15
C GLU A 238 -20.56 8.28 2.72
N LEU A 239 -19.66 8.42 3.70
CA LEU A 239 -19.32 9.70 4.31
C LEU A 239 -18.10 10.37 3.67
N ASN A 240 -17.45 9.71 2.71
CA ASN A 240 -16.13 10.06 2.20
C ASN A 240 -16.16 10.33 0.69
N SER A 241 -15.33 11.25 0.22
CA SER A 241 -15.07 11.39 -1.22
C SER A 241 -14.39 10.14 -1.77
N GLN A 242 -14.79 9.73 -2.97
CA GLN A 242 -14.34 8.52 -3.63
C GLN A 242 -13.75 8.81 -5.01
N ILE A 243 -12.86 7.92 -5.48
CA ILE A 243 -12.17 8.12 -6.76
C ILE A 243 -13.13 8.09 -7.97
N TYR A 244 -14.29 7.46 -7.81
CA TYR A 244 -15.31 7.35 -8.85
C TYR A 244 -16.31 8.52 -8.84
N ASP A 245 -16.17 9.47 -7.91
CA ASP A 245 -16.97 10.69 -7.92
C ASP A 245 -16.65 11.52 -9.17
N GLN A 246 -17.67 12.08 -9.82
CA GLN A 246 -17.52 12.78 -11.11
C GLN A 246 -16.49 13.91 -11.08
N GLU A 247 -16.42 14.61 -9.96
CA GLU A 247 -15.48 15.72 -9.70
C GLU A 247 -14.04 15.25 -9.44
N MET A 248 -13.84 13.98 -9.07
CA MET A 248 -12.53 13.38 -8.85
C MET A 248 -11.91 12.84 -10.13
N LEU A 249 -12.72 12.51 -11.15
CA LEU A 249 -12.24 11.92 -12.42
C LEU A 249 -11.09 12.70 -13.10
N PRO A 250 -11.07 14.04 -13.14
CA PRO A 250 -9.93 14.78 -13.70
C PRO A 250 -8.63 14.56 -12.92
N HIS A 251 -8.71 14.49 -11.59
CA HIS A 251 -7.56 14.25 -10.72
C HIS A 251 -7.06 12.81 -10.82
N VAL A 252 -7.97 11.84 -10.93
CA VAL A 252 -7.63 10.43 -11.19
C VAL A 252 -6.94 10.30 -12.54
N ARG A 253 -7.51 10.86 -13.61
CA ARG A 253 -6.93 10.78 -14.95
C ARG A 253 -5.52 11.38 -15.01
N SER A 254 -5.32 12.58 -14.45
CA SER A 254 -4.01 13.24 -14.50
C SER A 254 -2.96 12.49 -13.66
N SER A 255 -3.35 11.96 -12.50
CA SER A 255 -2.44 11.21 -11.62
C SER A 255 -2.08 9.85 -12.21
N VAL A 256 -3.04 9.11 -12.78
CA VAL A 256 -2.78 7.84 -13.48
C VAL A 256 -1.92 8.08 -14.73
N ALA A 257 -2.20 9.12 -15.53
CA ALA A 257 -1.38 9.45 -16.69
C ALA A 257 0.07 9.75 -16.31
N ARG A 258 0.28 10.47 -15.19
CA ARG A 258 1.62 10.73 -14.65
C ARG A 258 2.30 9.47 -14.13
N PHE A 259 1.55 8.59 -13.47
CA PHE A 259 2.07 7.30 -13.05
C PHE A 259 2.53 6.48 -14.26
N VAL A 260 1.69 6.34 -15.29
CA VAL A 260 2.01 5.59 -16.51
C VAL A 260 3.16 6.22 -17.29
N SER A 261 3.27 7.56 -17.33
CA SER A 261 4.37 8.22 -18.06
C SER A 261 5.75 7.92 -17.47
N LEU A 262 5.81 7.55 -16.19
CA LEU A 262 7.01 7.18 -15.45
C LEU A 262 7.22 5.64 -15.37
N SER A 263 6.49 4.83 -16.15
CA SER A 263 6.60 3.36 -16.09
C SER A 263 8.00 2.85 -16.41
N ASP A 264 8.63 3.30 -17.50
CA ASP A 264 9.99 2.84 -17.86
C ASP A 264 11.01 3.20 -16.79
N TYR A 265 10.86 4.37 -16.18
CA TYR A 265 11.70 4.79 -15.06
C TYR A 265 11.54 3.85 -13.87
N ARG A 266 10.31 3.51 -13.48
CA ARG A 266 10.07 2.55 -12.39
C ARG A 266 10.65 1.17 -12.68
N HIS A 267 10.61 0.70 -13.92
CA HIS A 267 11.24 -0.58 -14.27
C HIS A 267 12.75 -0.53 -14.00
N ARG A 268 13.44 0.55 -14.41
CA ARG A 268 14.87 0.75 -14.06
C ARG A 268 15.10 0.77 -12.54
N LEU A 269 14.20 1.38 -11.78
CA LEU A 269 14.31 1.41 -10.31
C LEU A 269 14.08 0.04 -9.67
N TYR A 270 13.19 -0.80 -10.23
CA TYR A 270 13.03 -2.18 -9.79
C TYR A 270 14.29 -3.01 -10.08
N GLU A 271 14.90 -2.85 -11.26
CA GLU A 271 16.17 -3.50 -11.60
C GLU A 271 17.31 -3.09 -10.64
N GLU A 272 17.42 -1.79 -10.32
CA GLU A 272 18.40 -1.29 -9.36
C GLU A 272 18.15 -1.84 -7.95
N MET A 273 16.88 -1.87 -7.52
CA MET A 273 16.46 -2.41 -6.24
C MET A 273 16.81 -3.89 -6.12
N GLU A 274 16.53 -4.71 -7.14
CA GLU A 274 16.88 -6.13 -7.15
C GLU A 274 18.41 -6.35 -7.13
N ALA A 275 19.17 -5.52 -7.84
CA ALA A 275 20.62 -5.66 -7.93
C ALA A 275 21.37 -5.19 -6.68
N SER A 276 20.85 -4.20 -5.95
CA SER A 276 21.60 -3.49 -4.90
C SER A 276 20.89 -3.36 -3.55
N GLY A 277 19.58 -3.61 -3.49
CA GLY A 277 18.73 -3.36 -2.32
C GLY A 277 18.39 -1.90 -2.08
N VAL A 278 18.86 -0.96 -2.92
CA VAL A 278 18.52 0.46 -2.80
C VAL A 278 17.02 0.66 -3.08
N PRO A 279 16.25 1.30 -2.17
CA PRO A 279 14.81 1.45 -2.38
C PRO A 279 14.51 2.44 -3.52
N PRO A 280 13.43 2.24 -4.30
CA PRO A 280 13.01 3.22 -5.29
C PRO A 280 12.57 4.55 -4.70
N ILE A 281 11.88 4.56 -3.54
CA ILE A 281 11.52 5.78 -2.82
C ILE A 281 12.57 6.03 -1.75
N ARG A 282 13.24 7.18 -1.83
CA ARG A 282 14.45 7.47 -1.06
C ARG A 282 14.29 8.70 -0.20
N HIS A 283 14.67 8.54 1.06
CA HIS A 283 14.86 9.68 1.95
C HIS A 283 16.00 10.57 1.40
N PRO A 284 15.86 11.91 1.39
CA PRO A 284 16.90 12.82 0.86
C PRO A 284 18.31 12.63 1.46
N LEU A 285 18.38 12.11 2.69
CA LEU A 285 19.63 11.74 3.35
C LEU A 285 20.43 10.66 2.60
N LEU A 286 19.76 9.72 1.91
CA LEU A 286 20.43 8.64 1.17
C LEU A 286 21.16 9.19 -0.07
N GLU A 287 20.60 10.22 -0.70
CA GLU A 287 21.16 10.82 -1.92
C GLU A 287 22.18 11.92 -1.61
N TYR A 288 21.92 12.74 -0.58
CA TYR A 288 22.76 13.92 -0.26
C TYR A 288 23.04 14.02 1.25
N PRO A 289 23.80 13.06 1.83
CA PRO A 289 24.07 13.02 3.27
C PRO A 289 24.84 14.24 3.79
N GLN A 290 25.56 14.96 2.93
CA GLN A 290 26.28 16.20 3.26
C GLN A 290 25.36 17.40 3.55
N ILE A 291 24.07 17.34 3.17
CA ILE A 291 23.12 18.43 3.38
C ILE A 291 22.41 18.23 4.72
N SER A 292 22.87 18.91 5.76
CA SER A 292 22.35 18.75 7.13
C SER A 292 20.85 19.02 7.25
N ARG A 293 20.27 19.87 6.40
CA ARG A 293 18.82 20.13 6.35
C ARG A 293 18.00 18.87 6.05
N PHE A 294 18.57 17.90 5.33
CA PHE A 294 17.89 16.64 5.01
C PHE A 294 17.83 15.67 6.18
N TRP A 295 18.67 15.82 7.21
CA TRP A 295 18.73 14.86 8.32
C TRP A 295 17.47 14.89 9.20
N GLY A 296 16.83 16.05 9.32
CA GLY A 296 15.63 16.25 10.13
C GLY A 296 14.32 16.12 9.37
N MET A 297 14.37 15.87 8.05
CA MET A 297 13.17 15.70 7.25
C MET A 297 12.45 14.40 7.61
N ARG A 298 11.14 14.40 7.40
CA ARG A 298 10.27 13.25 7.66
C ARG A 298 9.34 12.98 6.49
N PHE A 299 8.82 14.04 5.87
CA PHE A 299 7.79 13.93 4.84
C PHE A 299 7.83 15.09 3.83
N GLU A 300 8.68 16.09 4.03
CA GLU A 300 8.67 17.35 3.29
C GLU A 300 9.04 17.17 1.82
N GLN A 301 10.00 16.30 1.53
CA GLN A 301 10.39 15.93 0.17
C GLN A 301 11.04 14.55 0.17
N PHE A 302 10.98 13.87 -0.97
CA PHE A 302 11.64 12.59 -1.19
C PHE A 302 12.15 12.49 -2.62
N PHE A 303 12.93 11.46 -2.90
CA PHE A 303 13.31 11.11 -4.27
C PHE A 303 12.65 9.83 -4.72
N LEU A 304 12.21 9.78 -5.97
CA LEU A 304 11.94 8.55 -6.69
C LEU A 304 13.17 8.26 -7.55
N GLY A 305 13.94 7.25 -7.17
CA GLY A 305 15.30 7.01 -7.66
C GLY A 305 16.25 8.15 -7.29
N SER A 306 17.29 8.37 -8.10
CA SER A 306 18.23 9.49 -7.93
C SER A 306 17.91 10.67 -8.85
N GLU A 307 17.02 10.50 -9.84
CA GLU A 307 16.80 11.46 -10.92
C GLU A 307 15.55 12.33 -10.74
N LEU A 308 14.63 11.98 -9.83
CA LEU A 308 13.36 12.67 -9.64
C LEU A 308 13.14 13.05 -8.17
N MET A 309 13.09 14.34 -7.88
CA MET A 309 12.75 14.88 -6.55
C MET A 309 11.27 15.25 -6.49
N VAL A 310 10.55 14.84 -5.44
CA VAL A 310 9.12 15.09 -5.27
C VAL A 310 8.89 15.86 -3.97
N VAL A 311 8.06 16.91 -4.05
CA VAL A 311 7.71 17.78 -2.92
C VAL A 311 6.18 17.84 -2.81
N PRO A 312 5.56 16.95 -2.02
CA PRO A 312 4.11 16.86 -1.93
C PRO A 312 3.49 18.03 -1.16
N VAL A 313 2.27 18.43 -1.54
CA VAL A 313 1.45 19.35 -0.73
C VAL A 313 0.74 18.55 0.35
N LEU A 314 1.18 18.73 1.60
CA LEU A 314 0.72 17.93 2.75
C LEU A 314 -0.11 18.71 3.76
N ASN A 315 -0.62 19.89 3.41
CA ASN A 315 -1.51 20.66 4.27
C ASN A 315 -2.71 21.17 3.47
N SER A 316 -3.89 21.18 4.09
CA SER A 316 -5.11 21.68 3.46
C SER A 316 -5.00 23.15 3.06
N GLY A 317 -5.58 23.48 1.93
CA GLY A 317 -5.68 24.83 1.39
C GLY A 317 -4.38 25.39 0.83
N GLN A 318 -3.31 24.60 0.75
CA GLN A 318 -2.01 25.07 0.26
C GLN A 318 -1.91 24.95 -1.27
N SER A 319 -1.26 25.96 -1.87
CA SER A 319 -1.01 26.06 -3.31
C SER A 319 0.46 26.38 -3.64
N SER A 320 1.36 26.17 -2.68
CA SER A 320 2.81 26.28 -2.85
C SER A 320 3.52 25.36 -1.87
N VAL A 321 4.78 25.03 -2.17
CA VAL A 321 5.65 24.23 -1.30
C VAL A 321 7.05 24.85 -1.24
N ASP A 322 7.70 24.65 -0.10
CA ASP A 322 9.10 24.98 0.09
C ASP A 322 9.96 23.78 -0.34
N VAL A 323 10.91 24.02 -1.23
CA VAL A 323 11.78 23.00 -1.85
C VAL A 323 13.22 23.27 -1.46
N ILE A 324 13.94 22.25 -0.99
CA ILE A 324 15.39 22.31 -0.80
C ILE A 324 16.07 21.59 -1.96
N LEU A 325 16.72 22.38 -2.83
CA LEU A 325 17.42 21.90 -4.01
C LEU A 325 18.87 21.53 -3.69
N PRO A 326 19.26 20.25 -3.83
CA PRO A 326 20.67 19.83 -3.73
C PRO A 326 21.47 20.30 -4.96
N PRO A 327 22.82 20.16 -4.98
CA PRO A 327 23.64 20.52 -6.13
C PRO A 327 23.13 19.96 -7.45
N GLY A 328 23.26 20.78 -8.51
CA GLY A 328 22.80 20.44 -9.85
C GLY A 328 21.73 21.38 -10.36
N GLU A 329 21.31 21.14 -11.59
CA GLU A 329 20.20 21.81 -12.24
C GLU A 329 18.97 20.90 -12.19
N TRP A 330 17.83 21.48 -11.78
CA TRP A 330 16.59 20.74 -11.55
C TRP A 330 15.47 21.36 -12.37
N ARG A 331 14.89 20.60 -13.30
CA ARG A 331 13.79 21.03 -14.16
C ARG A 331 12.45 20.69 -13.52
N LEU A 332 11.54 21.66 -13.42
CA LEU A 332 10.18 21.38 -12.98
C LEU A 332 9.47 20.50 -14.03
N MET A 333 8.98 19.33 -13.62
CA MET A 333 8.34 18.37 -14.51
C MET A 333 7.12 18.99 -15.20
N GLY A 334 7.08 18.95 -16.53
CA GLY A 334 6.02 19.57 -17.34
C GLY A 334 6.20 21.08 -17.58
N SER A 335 7.34 21.66 -17.19
CA SER A 335 7.74 23.03 -17.50
C SER A 335 9.15 23.08 -18.10
N ASN A 336 9.48 24.22 -18.74
CA ASN A 336 10.84 24.54 -19.15
C ASN A 336 11.66 25.22 -18.04
N ASP A 337 11.04 25.50 -16.89
CA ASP A 337 11.68 26.16 -15.77
C ASP A 337 12.77 25.26 -15.14
N VAL A 338 13.98 25.80 -15.04
CA VAL A 338 15.15 25.15 -14.45
C VAL A 338 15.62 25.95 -13.25
N TYR A 339 15.90 25.25 -12.16
CA TYR A 339 16.35 25.84 -10.90
C TYR A 339 17.73 25.30 -10.52
N GLN A 340 18.65 26.22 -10.27
CA GLN A 340 19.99 25.89 -9.80
C GLN A 340 19.97 25.61 -8.29
N GLY A 341 20.38 24.40 -7.89
CA GLY A 341 20.59 24.04 -6.50
C GLY A 341 22.00 24.39 -5.99
N ALA A 342 22.27 24.11 -4.72
CA ALA A 342 23.52 24.50 -4.05
C ALA A 342 24.03 23.41 -3.10
N SER A 343 25.34 23.42 -2.80
CA SER A 343 26.02 22.45 -1.91
C SER A 343 25.40 22.32 -0.53
N GLY A 344 24.87 23.41 0.04
CA GLY A 344 24.16 23.40 1.32
C GLY A 344 22.65 23.16 1.26
N GLY A 345 22.11 22.86 0.07
CA GLY A 345 20.67 22.84 -0.19
C GLY A 345 20.10 24.25 -0.33
N ARG A 346 19.70 24.64 -1.55
CA ARG A 346 19.07 25.95 -1.79
C ARG A 346 17.57 25.85 -1.53
N LEU A 347 17.06 26.64 -0.58
CA LEU A 347 15.64 26.77 -0.33
C LEU A 347 14.99 27.70 -1.37
N ILE A 348 13.92 27.25 -2.01
CA ILE A 348 13.04 28.04 -2.87
C ILE A 348 11.57 27.73 -2.57
N ASN A 349 10.66 28.60 -2.97
CA ASN A 349 9.22 28.35 -2.91
C ASN A 349 8.68 28.17 -4.34
N LEU A 350 7.90 27.13 -4.57
CA LEU A 350 7.31 26.82 -5.86
C LEU A 350 5.79 26.74 -5.77
N SER A 351 5.10 27.19 -6.83
CA SER A 351 3.65 27.05 -6.95
C SER A 351 3.27 25.58 -7.12
N ALA A 352 2.25 25.14 -6.40
CA ALA A 352 1.75 23.79 -6.33
C ALA A 352 0.21 23.77 -6.24
N PRO A 353 -0.54 24.40 -7.16
CA PRO A 353 -2.00 24.34 -7.14
C PRO A 353 -2.48 22.89 -7.31
N LEU A 354 -3.72 22.63 -6.89
CA LEU A 354 -4.31 21.29 -7.02
C LEU A 354 -4.31 20.85 -8.49
N GLY A 355 -3.85 19.63 -8.76
CA GLY A 355 -3.60 19.04 -10.08
C GLY A 355 -2.18 19.25 -10.62
N SER A 356 -1.36 20.09 -9.99
CA SER A 356 0.01 20.42 -10.42
C SER A 356 1.01 20.18 -9.28
N PRO A 357 1.25 18.92 -8.89
CA PRO A 357 2.22 18.61 -7.84
C PRO A 357 3.63 18.98 -8.28
N VAL A 358 4.47 19.33 -7.30
CA VAL A 358 5.87 19.70 -7.56
C VAL A 358 6.72 18.44 -7.60
N ALA A 359 7.26 18.17 -8.79
CA ALA A 359 8.34 17.21 -8.99
C ALA A 359 9.39 17.81 -9.91
N LEU A 360 10.66 17.63 -9.58
CA LEU A 360 11.78 18.15 -10.33
C LEU A 360 12.69 17.03 -10.80
N VAL A 361 13.00 17.04 -12.09
CA VAL A 361 13.90 16.09 -12.74
C VAL A 361 15.31 16.67 -12.78
N MET A 362 16.32 15.86 -12.49
CA MET A 362 17.72 16.26 -12.63
C MET A 362 18.04 16.49 -14.12
N VAL A 363 18.49 17.69 -14.48
CA VAL A 363 18.80 18.03 -15.87
C VAL A 363 19.94 17.16 -16.42
N GLY A 364 19.77 16.67 -17.64
CA GLY A 364 20.74 15.82 -18.32
C GLY A 364 20.76 14.37 -17.84
N SER A 365 19.92 14.00 -16.88
CA SER A 365 19.69 12.62 -16.44
C SER A 365 19.03 11.79 -17.56
N GLU A 366 19.02 10.46 -17.41
CA GLU A 366 18.35 9.57 -18.37
C GLU A 366 16.85 9.86 -18.41
N LEU A 367 16.26 10.12 -17.24
CA LEU A 367 14.87 10.51 -17.11
C LEU A 367 14.56 11.82 -17.86
N ASP A 368 15.38 12.87 -17.68
CA ASP A 368 15.20 14.18 -18.36
C ASP A 368 15.25 14.03 -19.89
N ARG A 369 16.17 13.22 -20.40
CA ARG A 369 16.28 12.93 -21.85
C ARG A 369 15.05 12.19 -22.35
N SER A 370 14.61 11.16 -21.64
CA SER A 370 13.42 10.37 -22.02
C SER A 370 12.13 11.19 -22.04
N MET A 371 12.04 12.24 -21.24
CA MET A 371 10.89 13.17 -21.23
C MET A 371 10.96 14.21 -22.34
N SER A 372 12.16 14.54 -22.84
CA SER A 372 12.35 15.53 -23.91
C SER A 372 12.04 14.96 -25.31
N ASP A 373 12.09 13.63 -25.45
CA ASP A 373 11.83 12.91 -26.69
C ASP A 373 10.33 12.59 -26.92
N ARG A 374 9.46 12.91 -25.97
CA ARG A 374 7.99 12.70 -26.02
C ARG A 374 7.27 14.04 -26.12
#